data_AF-A0A754AEP5-F1
#
_entry.id   AF-A0A754AEP5-F1
#
_cell.length_a   1.000
_cell.length_b   1.000
_cell.length_c   1.000
_cell.angle_alpha   90.00
_cell.angle_beta   90.00
_cell.angle_gamma   90.00
#
_symmetry.space_group_name_H-M   'P 1'
#
loop_
_entity.id
_entity.type
_entity.pdbx_description
1 polymer ?
#
loop_
_entity_poly.entity_id
_entity_poly.type
_entity_poly.pdbx_seq_one_letter_code
_entity_poly.pdbx_strand_id
1 'polypeptide(L)' 'MATIPTQNPQFIWIIAAVRRDCPTIKPVLHHVAAETERDARRSLVRDHVCFFAGRISVQGVRHD' A
#
# COMPACT_ATOMS: atom_id res chain seq x y z
N MET A 1 -16.75 -10.92 -15.48
CA MET A 1 -16.15 -9.72 -16.09
C MET A 1 -14.70 -9.68 -15.67
N ALA A 2 -13.75 -9.58 -16.60
CA ALA A 2 -12.33 -9.47 -16.27
C ALA A 2 -11.97 -7.98 -16.15
N THR A 3 -11.61 -7.53 -14.96
CA THR A 3 -11.12 -6.16 -14.74
C THR A 3 -9.71 -6.09 -15.29
N ILE A 4 -9.51 -5.30 -16.34
CA ILE A 4 -8.19 -5.02 -16.89
C ILE A 4 -7.47 -4.15 -15.85
N PRO A 5 -6.33 -4.57 -15.27
CA PRO A 5 -5.62 -3.75 -14.29
C PRO A 5 -5.25 -2.43 -14.96
N THR A 6 -5.66 -1.32 -14.35
CA THR A 6 -5.34 0.02 -14.84
C THR A 6 -3.82 0.18 -14.87
N GLN A 7 -3.25 0.37 -16.06
CA GLN A 7 -1.79 0.48 -16.25
C GLN A 7 -1.14 1.65 -15.49
N ASN A 8 -1.95 2.63 -15.09
CA ASN A 8 -1.57 3.69 -14.17
C ASN A 8 -2.44 3.63 -12.91
N PRO A 9 -1.86 3.30 -11.75
CA PRO A 9 -2.61 3.29 -10.50
C PRO A 9 -3.09 4.71 -10.20
N GLN A 10 -4.41 4.88 -10.04
CA GLN A 10 -5.00 6.18 -9.66
C GLN A 10 -4.61 6.59 -8.23
N PHE A 11 -4.24 5.60 -7.41
CA PHE A 11 -3.86 5.78 -6.02
C PHE A 11 -2.61 4.98 -5.68
N ILE A 12 -1.81 5.50 -4.76
CA ILE A 12 -0.73 4.76 -4.10
C ILE A 12 -1.19 4.43 -2.68
N TRP A 13 -1.04 3.17 -2.28
CA TRP A 13 -1.27 2.75 -0.90
C TRP A 13 -0.03 2.99 -0.06
N ILE A 14 -0.24 3.61 1.10
CA ILE A 14 0.77 3.80 2.14
C ILE A 14 0.46 2.82 3.26
N ILE A 15 1.30 1.81 3.42
CA ILE A 15 1.13 0.77 4.43
C ILE A 15 2.23 0.90 5.48
N ALA A 16 1.87 1.16 6.73
CA ALA A 16 2.84 1.04 7.82
C ALA A 16 2.89 -0.41 8.29
N ALA A 17 4.09 -0.99 8.28
CA ALA A 17 4.29 -2.38 8.60
C ALA A 17 5.58 -2.60 9.40
N VAL A 18 5.60 -3.64 10.22
CA VAL A 18 6.80 -4.13 10.91
C VAL A 18 7.21 -5.47 10.33
N ARG A 19 8.51 -5.72 10.23
CA ARG A 19 9.01 -7.03 9.80
C ARG A 19 8.78 -8.09 10.88
N ARG A 20 8.38 -9.29 10.47
CA ARG A 20 8.13 -10.43 11.38
C ARG A 20 9.41 -11.07 11.91
N ASP A 21 10.49 -11.01 11.13
CA ASP A 21 11.75 -11.67 11.40
C ASP A 21 12.75 -10.81 12.21
N CYS A 22 12.39 -9.55 12.47
CA CYS A 22 13.24 -8.61 13.18
C CYS A 22 12.78 -8.48 14.64
N PRO A 23 13.67 -8.73 15.62
CA PRO A 23 13.33 -8.59 17.05
C PRO A 23 13.08 -7.13 17.45
N THR A 24 13.61 -6.17 16.68
CA THR A 24 13.36 -4.74 16.88
C THR A 24 12.08 -4.33 16.14
N ILE A 25 11.08 -3.86 16.90
CA ILE A 25 9.82 -3.33 16.35
C ILE A 25 10.09 -1.94 15.74
N LYS A 26 10.52 -1.93 14.47
CA LYS A 26 10.69 -0.71 13.69
C LYS A 26 9.61 -0.61 12.61
N PRO A 27 8.70 0.37 12.68
CA PRO A 27 7.72 0.57 11.62
C PRO A 27 8.37 1.16 10.37
N VAL A 28 7.99 0.64 9.21
CA VAL A 28 8.38 1.12 7.88
C VAL A 28 7.11 1.48 7.11
N LEU A 29 7.13 2.62 6.42
CA LEU A 29 6.07 3.00 5.49
C LEU A 29 6.42 2.46 4.10
N HIS A 30 5.55 1.61 3.57
CA HIS A 30 5.64 1.05 2.22
C HIS A 30 4.69 1.77 1.28
N HIS A 31 5.19 2.15 0.11
CA HIS A 31 4.39 2.65 -1.00
C HIS A 31 4.07 1.50 -1.96
N VAL A 32 2.79 1.19 -2.14
CA VAL A 32 2.34 0.07 -2.95
C VAL A 32 1.34 0.54 -3.99
N ALA A 33 1.70 0.41 -5.26
CA ALA A 33 0.77 0.58 -6.37
C ALA A 33 -0.17 -0.63 -6.42
N ALA A 34 -1.45 -0.42 -6.10
CA ALA A 34 -2.47 -1.45 -6.19
C ALA A 34 -3.85 -0.81 -6.34
N GLU A 35 -4.76 -1.53 -7.00
CA GLU A 35 -6.15 -1.09 -7.17
C GLU A 35 -6.92 -1.09 -5.84
N THR A 36 -6.67 -2.10 -4.99
CA THR A 36 -7.37 -2.28 -3.72
C THR A 36 -6.42 -2.36 -2.52
N GLU A 37 -6.93 -2.04 -1.33
CA GLU A 37 -6.18 -2.20 -0.07
C GLU A 37 -5.75 -3.66 0.12
N ARG A 38 -6.63 -4.59 -0.25
CA ARG A 38 -6.41 -6.02 -0.06
C ARG A 38 -5.21 -6.50 -0.88
N ASP A 39 -5.10 -6.06 -2.12
CA ASP A 39 -3.96 -6.39 -2.98
C ASP A 39 -2.68 -5.71 -2.51
N ALA A 40 -2.77 -4.45 -2.05
CA ALA A 40 -1.64 -3.75 -1.44
C ALA A 40 -1.11 -4.46 -0.19
N ARG A 41 -2.00 -4.93 0.69
CA ARG A 41 -1.60 -5.70 1.88
C ARG A 41 -1.03 -7.06 1.49
N ARG A 42 -1.63 -7.74 0.51
CA ARG A 42 -1.21 -9.07 0.05
C ARG A 42 0.25 -9.10 -0.40
N SER A 43 0.78 -8.01 -0.95
CA SER A 43 2.21 -7.95 -1.33
C SER A 43 3.17 -7.91 -0.14
N LEU A 44 2.69 -7.52 1.05
CA LEU A 44 3.52 -7.33 2.25
C LEU A 44 3.29 -8.39 3.34
N VAL A 45 2.13 -9.05 3.37
CA VAL A 45 1.73 -9.96 4.47
C VAL A 45 2.66 -11.14 4.72
N ARG A 46 3.50 -11.51 3.73
CA ARG A 46 4.45 -12.62 3.88
C ARG A 46 5.50 -12.30 4.95
N ASP A 47 6.10 -11.12 4.86
CA ASP A 47 7.27 -10.75 5.67
C ASP A 47 6.92 -9.72 6.75
N HIS A 48 5.76 -9.05 6.60
CA HIS A 48 5.39 -7.94 7.46
C HIS A 48 4.06 -8.17 8.18
N VAL A 49 3.89 -7.47 9.30
CA VAL A 49 2.62 -7.24 9.99
C VAL A 49 2.20 -5.81 9.69
N CYS A 50 1.11 -5.65 8.93
CA CYS A 50 0.59 -4.34 8.52
C CYS A 50 -0.43 -3.81 9.53
N PHE A 51 -0.25 -2.60 10.05
CA PHE A 51 -1.14 -2.02 11.09
C PHE A 51 -1.79 -0.69 10.68
N PHE A 52 -1.33 -0.05 9.60
CA PHE A 52 -1.98 1.12 9.01
C PHE A 52 -2.10 0.93 7.49
N ALA A 53 -3.19 1.45 6.91
CA ALA A 53 -3.34 1.59 5.46
C ALA A 53 -4.03 2.92 5.13
N GLY A 54 -3.35 3.75 4.35
CA GLY A 54 -3.91 4.94 3.73
C GLY A 54 -3.70 4.89 2.22
N ARG A 55 -4.38 5.76 1.48
CA ARG A 55 -4.16 5.92 0.04
C ARG A 55 -4.12 7.39 -0.34
N ILE A 56 -3.28 7.73 -1.31
CA ILE A 56 -3.17 9.09 -1.86
C ILE A 56 -3.44 9.02 -3.36
N SER A 57 -4.19 9.98 -3.90
CA SER A 57 -4.41 10.10 -5.35
C SER A 57 -3.12 10.54 -6.04
N VAL A 58 -2.80 9.90 -7.17
CA VAL A 58 -1.61 10.26 -7.96
C VAL A 58 -1.83 11.57 -8.73
N GLN A 59 -3.08 11.96 -8.96
CA GLN A 59 -3.43 13.28 -9.47
C GLN A 59 -3.40 14.27 -8.30
N GLY A 60 -2.45 15.21 -8.34
CA GLY A 60 -2.34 16.28 -7.35
C GLY A 60 -3.64 17.05 -7.25
N VAL A 61 -4.13 17.24 -6.02
CA VAL A 61 -5.31 18.07 -5.75
C VAL A 61 -4.99 19.48 -6.21
N ARG A 62 -5.68 19.97 -7.26
CA ARG A 62 -5.71 21.41 -7.55
C ARG A 62 -6.46 22.06 -6.38
N HIS A 63 -5.75 22.87 -5.61
CA HIS A 63 -6.39 23.85 -4.73
C HIS A 63 -6.85 24.99 -5.63
N ASP A 64 -8.16 25.11 -5.84
CA ASP A 64 -8.78 26.37 -6.29
C ASP A 64 -8.93 27.33 -5.09
#